data_AF-A0A963J5J2-F1
#
_entry.id   AF-A0A963J5J2-F1
#
_cell.length_a   1.000
_cell.length_b   1.000
_cell.length_c   1.000
_cell.angle_alpha   90.00
_cell.angle_beta   90.00
_cell.angle_gamma   90.00
#
_symmetry.space_group_name_H-M   'P 1'
#
loop_
_entity.id
_entity.type
_entity.pdbx_description
1 polymer ?
#
loop_
_entity_poly.entity_id
_entity_poly.type
_entity_poly.pdbx_seq_one_letter_code
_entity_poly.pdbx_strand_id
1 'polypeptide(L)'
;MRETIICYDITCPRRLGRIHRYLKRVACPLQYSVFLFTGTAIQLERCLARLATLMDPREDDIRAYPLPERGYRMCFGKTPLPDGVHWSALPRPWQDATSPEDQATARRTSGLE
;
A
#
# COMPACT_ATOMS: atom_id res chain seq x y z
N MET A 1 13.36 -2.73 9.97
CA MET A 1 12.65 -1.78 9.09
C MET A 1 11.21 -1.70 9.57
N ARG A 2 10.54 -0.57 9.43
CA ARG A 2 9.14 -0.37 9.86
C ARG A 2 8.24 -0.21 8.64
N GLU A 3 7.02 -0.69 8.80
CA GLU A 3 5.95 -0.52 7.82
C GLU A 3 5.17 0.75 8.15
N THR A 4 4.79 1.50 7.13
CA THR A 4 4.01 2.73 7.27
C THR A 4 3.02 2.83 6.12
N ILE A 5 1.75 3.06 6.45
CA ILE A 5 0.74 3.36 5.44
C ILE A 5 0.84 4.83 5.08
N ILE A 6 1.03 5.12 3.81
CA ILE A 6 0.99 6.47 3.26
C ILE A 6 -0.32 6.60 2.48
N CYS A 7 -1.18 7.50 2.93
CA CYS A 7 -2.41 7.86 2.26
C CYS A 7 -2.27 9.28 1.71
N TYR A 8 -2.93 9.56 0.58
CA TYR A 8 -3.05 10.92 0.09
C TYR A 8 -4.49 11.27 -0.31
N ASP A 9 -4.79 12.55 -0.23
CA ASP A 9 -5.94 13.19 -0.85
C ASP A 9 -5.44 14.43 -1.59
N ILE A 10 -5.42 14.37 -2.93
CA ILE A 10 -4.75 15.37 -3.78
C ILE A 10 -5.75 15.94 -4.77
N THR A 11 -5.98 17.24 -4.69
CA THR A 11 -7.03 17.93 -5.45
C THR A 11 -6.64 18.14 -6.92
N CYS A 12 -5.38 18.49 -7.20
CA CYS A 12 -4.92 18.81 -8.56
C CYS A 12 -4.42 17.57 -9.33
N PRO A 13 -4.98 17.22 -10.51
CA PRO A 13 -4.55 16.06 -11.29
C PRO A 13 -3.07 16.06 -11.68
N ARG A 14 -2.48 17.25 -11.92
CA ARG A 14 -1.05 17.40 -12.23
C ARG A 14 -0.16 17.06 -11.03
N ARG A 15 -0.52 17.51 -9.82
CA ARG A 15 0.20 17.19 -8.57
C ARG A 15 0.02 15.72 -8.22
N LEU A 16 -1.22 15.21 -8.33
CA LEU A 16 -1.55 13.79 -8.15
C LEU A 16 -0.66 12.89 -9.00
N GLY A 17 -0.55 13.16 -10.31
CA GLY A 17 0.30 12.36 -11.20
C GLY A 17 1.78 12.36 -10.79
N ARG A 18 2.30 13.47 -10.27
CA ARG A 18 3.69 13.56 -9.77
C ARG A 18 3.88 12.75 -8.48
N ILE A 19 2.97 12.90 -7.53
CA ILE A 19 2.99 12.22 -6.22
C ILE A 19 2.82 10.70 -6.42
N HIS A 20 1.84 10.28 -7.20
CA HIS A 20 1.57 8.87 -7.48
C HIS A 20 2.77 8.20 -8.16
N ARG A 21 3.37 8.84 -9.17
CA ARG A 21 4.59 8.31 -9.83
C ARG A 21 5.78 8.23 -8.88
N TYR A 22 5.91 9.16 -7.95
CA TYR A 22 6.97 9.12 -6.95
C TYR A 22 6.75 7.95 -5.99
N LEU A 23 5.55 7.83 -5.41
CA LEU A 23 5.22 6.75 -4.46
C LEU A 23 5.38 5.37 -5.07
N LYS A 24 4.97 5.15 -6.33
CA LYS A 24 5.19 3.87 -7.04
C LYS A 24 6.66 3.44 -7.14
N ARG A 25 7.63 4.34 -6.96
CA ARG A 25 9.06 4.01 -6.99
C ARG A 25 9.62 3.65 -5.62
N VAL A 26 8.97 4.08 -4.54
CA VAL A 26 9.52 3.99 -3.17
C VAL A 26 8.62 3.22 -2.21
N ALA A 27 7.39 2.88 -2.61
CA ALA A 27 6.40 2.19 -1.80
C ALA A 27 5.53 1.26 -2.67
N CYS A 28 4.97 0.23 -2.04
CA CYS A 28 4.07 -0.72 -2.70
C CYS A 28 2.64 -0.14 -2.73
N PRO A 29 1.99 0.04 -3.89
CA PRO A 29 0.59 0.45 -3.95
C PRO A 29 -0.30 -0.67 -3.40
N LEU A 30 -1.17 -0.32 -2.45
CA LEU A 30 -2.20 -1.22 -1.91
C LEU A 30 -3.58 -0.91 -2.51
N GLN A 31 -3.90 0.37 -2.64
CA GLN A 31 -5.12 0.87 -3.28
C GLN A 31 -4.80 2.15 -4.04
N TYR A 32 -5.81 2.74 -4.71
CA TYR A 32 -5.63 3.93 -5.55
C TYR A 32 -4.88 5.07 -4.85
N SER A 33 -5.24 5.38 -3.59
CA SER A 33 -4.62 6.45 -2.79
C SER A 33 -3.87 5.96 -1.55
N VAL A 34 -3.57 4.66 -1.47
CA VAL A 34 -2.98 4.01 -0.28
C VAL A 34 -1.75 3.21 -0.68
N PHE A 35 -0.63 3.50 -0.04
CA PHE A 35 0.68 2.89 -0.28
C PHE A 35 1.28 2.33 1.00
N LEU A 36 1.95 1.19 0.90
CA LEU A 36 2.75 0.60 1.96
C LEU A 36 4.22 0.94 1.76
N PHE A 37 4.76 1.78 2.63
CA PHE A 37 6.17 2.08 2.71
C PHE A 37 6.85 1.14 3.71
N THR A 38 8.01 0.58 3.34
CA THR A 38 8.84 -0.22 4.24
C THR A 38 10.26 0.34 4.25
N GLY A 39 10.74 0.76 5.42
CA GLY A 39 12.07 1.37 5.53
C GLY A 39 12.47 1.77 6.93
N THR A 40 13.56 2.51 7.03
CA THR A 40 14.00 3.18 8.27
C THR A 40 13.26 4.50 8.46
N ALA A 41 13.31 5.05 9.68
CA ALA A 41 12.74 6.37 9.98
C ALA A 41 13.33 7.46 9.07
N ILE A 42 14.65 7.45 8.86
CA ILE A 42 15.35 8.40 7.97
C ILE A 42 14.84 8.29 6.52
N GLN A 43 14.61 7.08 6.02
CA GLN A 43 14.08 6.90 4.67
C GLN A 43 12.63 7.40 4.56
N LEU A 44 11.82 7.20 5.60
CA LEU A 44 10.46 7.73 5.66
C LEU A 44 10.47 9.27 5.68
N GLU A 45 11.29 9.89 6.51
CA GLU A 45 11.44 11.35 6.56
C GLU A 45 11.85 11.93 5.21
N ARG A 46 12.83 11.31 4.53
CA ARG A 46 13.22 11.71 3.16
C ARG A 46 12.07 11.57 2.17
N CYS A 47 11.26 10.52 2.31
CA CYS A 47 10.08 10.32 1.48
C CYS A 47 9.06 11.43 1.69
N LEU A 48 8.71 11.73 2.94
CA LEU A 48 7.75 12.78 3.30
C LEU A 48 8.25 14.17 2.91
N ALA A 49 9.53 14.47 3.14
CA ALA A 49 10.14 15.72 2.70
C ALA A 49 10.05 15.89 1.18
N ARG A 50 10.28 14.81 0.41
CA ARG A 50 10.10 14.86 -1.04
C ARG A 50 8.64 15.10 -1.43
N LEU A 51 7.68 14.42 -0.78
CA LEU A 51 6.25 14.62 -1.02
C LEU A 51 5.81 16.06 -0.73
N ALA A 52 6.32 16.67 0.34
CA ALA A 52 6.07 18.06 0.69
C ALA A 52 6.48 19.04 -0.44
N THR A 53 7.54 18.73 -1.20
CA THR A 53 7.94 19.54 -2.38
C THR A 53 7.05 19.35 -3.62
N LEU A 54 6.19 18.33 -3.62
CA LEU A 54 5.32 17.98 -4.76
C LEU A 54 3.86 18.40 -4.53
N MET A 55 3.44 18.54 -3.27
CA MET A 55 2.08 18.87 -2.87
C MET A 55 1.90 20.38 -2.65
N ASP A 56 0.63 20.83 -2.67
CA ASP A 56 0.23 22.12 -2.13
C ASP A 56 -0.42 21.90 -0.75
N PRO A 57 0.21 22.31 0.37
CA PRO A 57 -0.31 22.04 1.71
C PRO A 57 -1.65 22.72 2.02
N ARG A 58 -2.13 23.62 1.17
CA ARG A 58 -3.45 24.26 1.33
C ARG A 58 -4.59 23.45 0.73
N GLU A 59 -4.29 22.58 -0.23
CA GLU A 59 -5.29 21.84 -1.03
C GLU A 59 -5.09 20.33 -1.00
N ASP A 60 -3.93 19.87 -0.55
CA ASP A 60 -3.53 18.48 -0.57
C ASP A 60 -3.25 17.99 0.86
N ASP A 61 -3.62 16.74 1.14
CA ASP A 61 -3.33 16.07 2.40
C ASP A 61 -2.54 14.79 2.14
N ILE A 62 -1.48 14.57 2.91
CA ILE A 62 -0.69 13.34 2.89
C ILE A 62 -0.44 12.92 4.32
N ARG A 63 -0.82 11.68 4.64
CA ARG A 63 -0.72 11.13 5.98
C ARG A 63 0.10 9.86 5.99
N ALA A 64 0.94 9.73 7.00
CA ALA A 64 1.75 8.55 7.24
C ALA A 64 1.39 7.94 8.59
N TYR A 65 1.00 6.67 8.58
CA TYR A 65 0.60 5.91 9.76
C TYR A 65 1.58 4.76 9.99
N PRO A 66 2.51 4.89 10.95
CA PRO A 66 3.39 3.79 11.31
C PRO A 66 2.58 2.62 11.82
N LEU A 67 2.91 1.41 11.34
CA LEU A 67 2.21 0.21 11.75
C LEU A 67 2.97 -0.52 12.85
N PRO A 68 2.25 -1.13 13.82
CA PRO A 68 2.88 -2.00 14.80
C PRO A 68 3.45 -3.25 14.11
N GLU A 69 4.63 -3.69 14.55
CA GLU A 69 5.32 -4.84 13.95
C GLU A 69 4.44 -6.10 13.95
N ARG A 70 3.75 -6.35 15.07
CA ARG A 70 2.80 -7.45 15.27
C ARG A 70 1.34 -6.99 15.19
N GLY A 71 1.03 -6.16 14.20
CA GLY A 71 -0.33 -5.72 13.92
C GLY A 71 -1.15 -6.77 13.18
N TYR A 72 -2.45 -6.79 13.45
CA TYR A 72 -3.42 -7.47 12.59
C TYR A 72 -3.49 -6.75 11.24
N ARG A 73 -3.43 -7.52 10.14
CA ARG A 73 -3.45 -7.02 8.77
C ARG A 73 -4.57 -7.73 8.03
N MET A 74 -5.46 -6.96 7.42
CA MET A 74 -6.58 -7.47 6.65
C MET A 74 -6.85 -6.53 5.47
N CYS A 75 -7.07 -7.10 4.30
CA CYS A 75 -7.49 -6.44 3.08
C CYS A 75 -8.82 -7.06 2.66
N PHE A 76 -9.83 -6.21 2.48
CA PHE A 76 -11.15 -6.64 2.03
C PHE A 76 -11.31 -6.40 0.52
N GLY A 77 -12.01 -7.31 -0.15
CA GLY A 77 -12.30 -7.23 -1.58
C GLY A 77 -11.42 -8.13 -2.43
N LYS A 78 -11.59 -8.03 -3.75
CA LYS A 78 -10.93 -8.94 -4.70
C LYS A 78 -9.46 -8.61 -4.87
N THR A 79 -8.61 -9.62 -4.64
CA THR A 79 -7.19 -9.56 -4.99
C THR A 79 -7.05 -9.50 -6.52
N PRO A 80 -6.20 -8.60 -7.06
CA PRO A 80 -5.99 -8.50 -8.50
C PRO A 80 -5.18 -9.68 -9.08
N LEU A 81 -4.59 -10.51 -8.22
CA LEU A 81 -3.76 -11.65 -8.60
C LEU A 81 -4.52 -12.97 -8.34
N PRO A 82 -4.29 -14.01 -9.17
CA PRO A 82 -4.82 -15.35 -8.93
C PRO A 82 -4.32 -15.95 -7.61
N ASP A 83 -5.02 -16.98 -7.14
CA ASP A 83 -4.63 -17.72 -5.95
C ASP A 83 -3.22 -18.33 -6.09
N GLY A 84 -2.43 -18.24 -5.02
CA GLY A 84 -1.03 -18.68 -5.00
C GLY A 84 -0.06 -17.78 -5.76
N VAL A 85 -0.54 -16.73 -6.45
CA VAL A 85 0.31 -15.74 -7.11
C VAL A 85 0.45 -14.52 -6.20
N HIS A 86 1.67 -14.29 -5.71
CA HIS A 86 1.97 -13.17 -4.83
C HIS A 86 2.83 -12.12 -5.52
N TRP A 87 2.58 -10.85 -5.18
CA TRP A 87 3.46 -9.78 -5.59
C TRP A 87 4.72 -9.76 -4.72
N SER A 88 5.88 -10.04 -5.33
CA SER A 88 7.18 -10.06 -4.63
C SER A 88 7.57 -8.74 -3.95
N ALA A 89 7.05 -7.60 -4.41
CA ALA A 89 7.31 -6.28 -3.79
C ALA A 89 6.44 -6.03 -2.55
N LEU A 90 5.40 -6.83 -2.32
CA LEU A 90 4.53 -6.74 -1.17
C LEU A 90 5.09 -7.64 -0.05
N PRO A 91 5.29 -7.14 1.19
CA PRO A 91 5.80 -7.98 2.28
C PRO A 91 4.84 -9.14 2.61
N ARG A 92 5.40 -10.31 3.00
CA ARG A 92 4.60 -11.53 3.29
C ARG A 92 3.36 -11.31 4.17
N PRO A 93 3.42 -10.55 5.28
CA PRO A 93 2.23 -10.32 6.12
C PRO A 93 1.03 -9.68 5.39
N TRP A 94 1.26 -9.07 4.23
CA TRP A 94 0.22 -8.45 3.39
C TRP A 94 -0.21 -9.34 2.22
N GLN A 95 0.55 -10.39 1.91
CA GLN A 95 0.20 -11.36 0.87
C GLN A 95 -0.94 -12.27 1.32
N ASP A 96 -0.97 -12.59 2.62
CA ASP A 96 -1.98 -13.47 3.25
C ASP A 96 -3.12 -12.69 3.91
N ALA A 97 -3.16 -11.37 3.74
CA ALA A 97 -4.11 -10.48 4.41
C ALA A 97 -5.54 -10.56 3.82
N THR A 98 -5.84 -11.49 2.93
CA THR A 98 -7.19 -11.69 2.36
C THR A 98 -8.15 -12.33 3.36
N SER A 99 -9.43 -11.96 3.27
CA SER A 99 -10.51 -12.53 4.09
C SER A 99 -10.48 -14.07 4.05
N PRO A 100 -10.72 -14.77 5.18
CA PRO A 100 -10.86 -16.22 5.21
C PRO A 100 -11.92 -16.77 4.24
N GLU A 101 -12.96 -15.97 3.93
CA GLU A 101 -14.02 -16.33 2.99
C GLU A 101 -13.53 -16.39 1.53
N ASP A 102 -12.60 -15.51 1.17
CA ASP A 102 -11.94 -15.50 -0.14
C ASP A 102 -11.00 -16.72 -0.26
N GLN A 103 -10.27 -17.05 0.81
CA GLN A 103 -9.41 -18.23 0.89
C GLN A 103 -10.19 -19.55 0.82
N ALA A 104 -11.42 -19.59 1.36
CA ALA A 104 -12.30 -20.75 1.31
C ALA A 104 -12.94 -20.95 -0.08
N THR A 105 -13.14 -19.87 -0.84
CA THR A 105 -13.66 -19.92 -2.21
C THR A 105 -12.60 -20.42 -3.19
N ALA A 106 -11.35 -19.95 -3.05
CA ALA A 106 -10.18 -20.40 -3.79
C ALA A 106 -9.92 -21.92 -3.69
N ARG A 107 -10.08 -22.49 -2.50
CA ARG A 107 -9.87 -23.93 -2.25
C ARG A 107 -10.95 -24.84 -2.82
N ARG A 108 -12.13 -24.31 -3.18
CA ARG A 108 -13.22 -25.09 -3.78
C ARG A 108 -13.07 -25.26 -5.29
N THR A 109 -12.40 -24.31 -5.96
CA THR A 109 -12.17 -24.37 -7.41
C THR A 109 -10.91 -25.15 -7.78
N SER A 110 -9.93 -25.27 -6.87
CA SER A 110 -8.71 -26.06 -7.07
C SER A 110 -8.86 -27.58 -6.82
N GLY A 111 -10.09 -28.06 -6.54
CA GLY A 111 -10.39 -29.46 -6.24
C GLY A 111 -11.28 -30.15 -7.29
N LEU A 112 -11.45 -29.52 -8.46
CA LEU A 112 -12.19 -30.06 -9.60
C LEU A 112 -11.23 -30.25 -10.79
N GLU A 113 -10.21 -31.08 -10.59
CA GLU A 113 -9.42 -31.69 -11.67
C GLU A 113 -9.29 -33.19 -11.44
#